data_AF-A0A7L9FJA9-F1
#
_entry.id   AF-A0A7L9FJA9-F1
#
_cell.length_a   1.000
_cell.length_b   1.000
_cell.length_c   1.000
_cell.angle_alpha   90.00
_cell.angle_beta   90.00
_cell.angle_gamma   90.00
#
_symmetry.space_group_name_H-M   'P 1'
#
loop_
_entity.id
_entity.type
_entity.pdbx_description
1 polymer ?
#
loop_
_entity_poly.entity_id
_entity_poly.type
_entity_poly.pdbx_seq_one_letter_code
_entity_poly.pdbx_strand_id
1 'polypeptide(L)'
;MKPCLRVSAVFEKLLEAPRVQGELRDFEEWFRRYGEHILAYEESKLVVRTAWLARVMLDEGYKLFPDRQGELKDYVASLLRDKLVELGVDPRRVTRGELHGTRSDVLDVIFKVYPNVQQTERPSVANILREELTPRTAQRAPVTVYHVARVESSRLKPLLALALTLLLSSVLIFLLSR
;
A
#
# COMPACT_ATOMS: atom_id res chain seq x y z
N MET A 1 18.10 18.00 -18.79
CA MET A 1 18.94 16.85 -18.40
C MET A 1 18.23 15.59 -18.88
N LYS A 2 18.82 14.82 -19.81
CA LYS A 2 18.29 13.52 -20.27
C LYS A 2 19.17 12.40 -19.72
N PRO A 3 18.90 11.82 -18.54
CA PRO A 3 19.46 10.54 -18.18
C PRO A 3 18.52 9.41 -18.67
N CYS A 4 19.04 8.19 -18.78
CA CYS A 4 18.26 6.93 -18.79
C CYS A 4 17.61 6.36 -20.07
N LEU A 5 17.81 6.85 -21.29
CA LEU A 5 17.26 6.10 -22.46
C LEU A 5 18.06 4.84 -22.84
N ARG A 6 19.38 4.80 -22.57
CA ARG A 6 20.25 3.69 -23.02
C ARG A 6 20.22 2.45 -22.12
N VAL A 7 20.01 2.63 -20.82
CA VAL A 7 19.94 1.53 -19.85
C VAL A 7 18.59 0.80 -19.96
N SER A 8 17.54 1.52 -20.35
CA SER A 8 16.19 0.97 -20.53
C SER A 8 16.17 -0.17 -21.56
N ALA A 9 16.81 0.00 -22.72
CA ALA A 9 16.78 -0.97 -23.81
C ALA A 9 17.46 -2.31 -23.46
N VAL A 10 18.43 -2.31 -22.54
CA VAL A 10 19.16 -3.53 -22.16
C VAL A 10 18.29 -4.49 -21.36
N PHE A 11 17.37 -3.95 -20.55
CA PHE A 11 16.55 -4.71 -19.62
C PHE A 11 15.10 -4.90 -20.09
N GLU A 12 14.77 -4.55 -21.33
CA GLU A 12 13.42 -4.72 -21.89
C GLU A 12 12.92 -6.18 -21.79
N LYS A 13 13.81 -7.15 -22.00
CA LYS A 13 13.50 -8.59 -21.86
C LYS A 13 13.00 -8.98 -20.48
N LEU A 14 13.28 -8.19 -19.43
CA LEU A 14 12.72 -8.42 -18.11
C LEU A 14 11.19 -8.28 -18.11
N LEU A 15 10.68 -7.30 -18.86
CA LEU A 15 9.25 -7.03 -18.96
C LEU A 15 8.53 -8.03 -19.87
N GLU A 16 9.26 -8.83 -20.63
CA GLU A 16 8.71 -9.94 -21.41
C GLU A 16 8.53 -11.20 -20.56
N ALA A 17 9.14 -11.28 -19.37
CA ALA A 17 9.01 -12.43 -18.48
C ALA A 17 7.55 -12.57 -18.00
N PRO A 18 6.88 -13.72 -18.25
CA PRO A 18 5.45 -13.89 -17.93
C PRO A 18 5.11 -13.64 -16.46
N ARG A 19 6.03 -14.03 -15.56
CA ARG A 19 5.88 -13.81 -14.12
C ARG A 19 5.90 -12.33 -13.75
N VAL A 20 6.80 -11.55 -14.36
CA VAL A 20 6.90 -10.09 -14.12
C VAL A 20 5.65 -9.39 -14.64
N GLN A 21 5.18 -9.76 -15.84
CA GLN A 21 3.95 -9.20 -16.41
C GLN A 21 2.71 -9.50 -15.56
N GLY A 22 2.59 -10.74 -15.07
CA GLY A 22 1.50 -11.14 -14.17
C GLY A 22 1.48 -10.30 -12.91
N GLU A 23 2.62 -10.19 -12.22
CA GLU A 23 2.72 -9.44 -10.97
C GLU A 23 2.54 -7.92 -11.17
N LEU A 24 2.97 -7.37 -12.31
CA LEU A 24 2.70 -5.98 -12.68
C LEU A 24 1.20 -5.73 -12.84
N ARG A 25 0.51 -6.58 -13.60
CA ARG A 25 -0.94 -6.46 -13.77
C ARG A 25 -1.69 -6.60 -12.45
N ASP A 26 -1.32 -7.59 -11.64
CA ASP A 26 -1.93 -7.84 -10.34
C ASP A 26 -1.70 -6.66 -9.39
N PHE A 27 -0.51 -6.04 -9.45
CA PHE A 27 -0.21 -4.82 -8.71
C PHE A 27 -1.08 -3.64 -9.15
N GLU A 28 -1.20 -3.39 -10.45
CA GLU A 28 -2.03 -2.32 -11.00
C GLU A 28 -3.51 -2.52 -10.69
N GLU A 29 -4.03 -3.73 -10.81
CA GLU A 29 -5.42 -4.05 -10.49
C GLU A 29 -5.70 -3.88 -8.99
N TRP A 30 -4.81 -4.39 -8.14
CA TRP A 30 -4.88 -4.21 -6.69
C TRP A 30 -4.86 -2.73 -6.32
N PHE A 31 -3.95 -1.95 -6.91
CA PHE A 31 -3.85 -0.53 -6.62
C PHE A 31 -5.07 0.26 -7.14
N ARG A 32 -5.60 -0.09 -8.31
CA ARG A 32 -6.83 0.53 -8.82
C ARG A 32 -8.03 0.27 -7.89
N ARG A 33 -8.09 -0.91 -7.28
CA ARG A 33 -9.21 -1.31 -6.42
C ARG A 33 -9.10 -0.75 -5.00
N TYR A 34 -7.90 -0.61 -4.46
CA TYR A 34 -7.68 -0.30 -3.03
C TYR A 34 -6.80 0.93 -2.78
N GLY A 35 -6.24 1.54 -3.83
CA GLY A 35 -5.18 2.55 -3.75
C GLY A 35 -5.54 3.77 -2.91
N GLU A 36 -6.76 4.30 -3.07
CA GLU A 36 -7.24 5.44 -2.26
C GLU A 36 -7.22 5.12 -0.76
N HIS A 37 -7.68 3.93 -0.38
CA HIS A 37 -7.70 3.49 1.02
C HIS A 37 -6.28 3.24 1.54
N ILE A 38 -5.42 2.62 0.73
CA ILE A 38 -4.04 2.33 1.10
C ILE A 38 -3.27 3.63 1.36
N LEU A 39 -3.37 4.60 0.46
CA LEU A 39 -2.68 5.89 0.63
C LEU A 39 -3.20 6.68 1.83
N ALA A 40 -4.49 6.56 2.15
CA ALA A 40 -5.09 7.28 3.28
C ALA A 40 -4.77 6.67 4.65
N TYR A 41 -4.67 5.34 4.74
CA TYR A 41 -4.65 4.64 6.04
C TYR A 41 -3.50 3.64 6.22
N GLU A 42 -3.00 3.04 5.14
CA GLU A 42 -2.11 1.88 5.18
C GLU A 42 -0.92 2.01 4.21
N GLU A 43 -0.25 3.15 4.26
CA GLU A 43 0.91 3.45 3.39
C GLU A 43 1.99 2.35 3.42
N SER A 44 2.18 1.68 4.57
CA SER A 44 3.13 0.57 4.70
C SER A 44 2.82 -0.62 3.77
N LYS A 45 1.55 -0.86 3.44
CA LYS A 45 1.14 -1.94 2.53
C LYS A 45 1.54 -1.68 1.08
N LEU A 46 1.53 -0.42 0.66
CA LEU A 46 2.06 -0.04 -0.65
C LEU A 46 3.54 -0.41 -0.75
N VAL A 47 4.33 -0.02 0.25
CA VAL A 47 5.77 -0.32 0.28
C VAL A 47 6.03 -1.82 0.27
N VAL A 48 5.28 -2.59 1.07
CA VAL A 48 5.39 -4.07 1.10
C VAL A 48 5.07 -4.69 -0.26
N ARG A 49 4.01 -4.24 -0.93
CA ARG A 49 3.62 -4.75 -2.24
C ARG A 49 4.64 -4.38 -3.31
N THR A 50 5.20 -3.17 -3.26
CA THR A 50 6.30 -2.76 -4.14
C THR A 50 7.56 -3.61 -3.88
N ALA A 51 7.88 -3.94 -2.63
CA ALA A 51 9.01 -4.80 -2.28
C ALA A 51 8.84 -6.22 -2.85
N TRP A 52 7.63 -6.76 -2.83
CA TRP A 52 7.32 -8.02 -3.50
C TRP A 52 7.58 -7.96 -5.00
N LEU A 53 7.06 -6.92 -5.67
CA LEU A 53 7.25 -6.75 -7.11
C LEU A 53 8.74 -6.58 -7.48
N ALA A 54 9.47 -5.79 -6.70
CA ALA A 54 10.92 -5.63 -6.84
C ALA A 54 11.64 -6.98 -6.71
N ARG A 55 11.28 -7.81 -5.72
CA ARG A 55 11.85 -9.15 -5.56
C ARG A 55 11.62 -10.02 -6.79
N VAL A 56 10.40 -10.07 -7.32
CA VAL A 56 10.10 -10.87 -8.52
C VAL A 56 10.93 -10.39 -9.71
N MET A 57 11.01 -9.07 -9.92
CA MET A 57 11.81 -8.49 -10.99
C MET A 57 13.30 -8.80 -10.85
N LEU A 58 13.85 -8.74 -9.63
CA LEU A 58 15.25 -9.11 -9.40
C LEU A 58 15.48 -10.60 -9.59
N ASP A 59 14.58 -11.45 -9.11
CA ASP A 59 14.70 -12.91 -9.26
C ASP A 59 14.68 -13.35 -10.73
N GLU A 60 13.84 -12.74 -11.57
CA GLU A 60 13.86 -13.00 -13.01
C GLU A 60 15.03 -12.30 -13.72
N GLY A 61 15.35 -11.07 -13.32
CA GLY A 61 16.42 -10.30 -13.92
C GLY A 61 17.81 -10.89 -13.66
N TYR A 62 18.08 -11.46 -12.48
CA TYR A 62 19.37 -12.12 -12.21
C TYR A 62 19.58 -13.38 -13.05
N LYS A 63 18.51 -14.07 -13.46
CA LYS A 63 18.63 -15.20 -14.40
C LYS A 63 18.99 -14.73 -15.81
N LEU A 64 18.42 -13.60 -16.23
CA LEU A 64 18.60 -13.03 -17.56
C LEU A 64 19.91 -12.24 -17.69
N PHE A 65 20.37 -11.62 -16.61
CA PHE A 65 21.49 -10.66 -16.59
C PHE A 65 22.42 -10.90 -15.39
N PRO A 66 23.07 -12.08 -15.30
CA PRO A 66 23.84 -12.47 -14.12
C PRO A 66 24.99 -11.52 -13.77
N ASP A 67 25.61 -10.91 -14.79
CA ASP A 67 26.78 -10.03 -14.63
C ASP A 67 26.42 -8.54 -14.46
N ARG A 68 25.12 -8.19 -14.41
CA ARG A 68 24.65 -6.79 -14.38
C ARG A 68 23.71 -6.48 -13.22
N GLN A 69 23.90 -7.15 -12.08
CA GLN A 69 23.00 -7.02 -10.92
C GLN A 69 22.87 -5.58 -10.40
N GLY A 70 23.97 -4.81 -10.40
CA GLY A 70 23.96 -3.40 -9.98
C GLY A 70 23.06 -2.52 -10.86
N GLU A 71 23.31 -2.54 -12.17
CA GLU A 71 22.52 -1.81 -13.18
C GLU A 71 21.05 -2.26 -13.16
N LEU A 72 20.80 -3.55 -12.97
CA LEU A 72 19.45 -4.10 -12.87
C LEU A 72 18.69 -3.51 -11.67
N LYS A 73 19.32 -3.39 -10.50
CA LYS A 73 18.67 -2.78 -9.32
C LYS A 73 18.27 -1.33 -9.60
N ASP A 74 19.12 -0.55 -10.27
CA ASP A 74 18.82 0.84 -10.64
C ASP A 74 17.69 0.92 -11.67
N TYR A 75 17.68 0.02 -12.64
CA TYR A 75 16.62 -0.08 -13.63
C TYR A 75 15.28 -0.43 -12.97
N VAL A 76 15.23 -1.48 -12.14
CA VAL A 76 14.01 -1.90 -11.42
C VAL A 76 13.50 -0.77 -10.52
N ALA A 77 14.38 -0.09 -9.79
CA ALA A 77 13.98 1.04 -8.97
C ALA A 77 13.38 2.18 -9.80
N SER A 78 13.96 2.50 -10.95
CA SER A 78 13.45 3.53 -11.85
C SER A 78 12.09 3.15 -12.42
N LEU A 79 11.96 1.91 -12.90
CA LEU A 79 10.71 1.40 -13.47
C LEU A 79 9.56 1.38 -12.46
N LEU A 80 9.82 0.92 -11.24
CA LEU A 80 8.81 0.92 -10.18
C LEU A 80 8.40 2.33 -9.79
N ARG A 81 9.36 3.27 -9.75
CA ARG A 81 9.07 4.68 -9.49
C ARG A 81 8.17 5.26 -10.58
N ASP A 82 8.48 5.02 -11.84
CA ASP A 82 7.70 5.53 -12.98
C ASP A 82 6.28 4.94 -12.96
N LYS A 83 6.13 3.64 -12.66
CA LYS A 83 4.82 3.00 -12.50
C LYS A 83 4.00 3.59 -11.36
N LEU A 84 4.61 3.89 -10.22
CA LEU A 84 3.92 4.56 -9.12
C LEU A 84 3.44 5.95 -9.51
N VAL A 85 4.27 6.72 -10.24
CA VAL A 85 3.90 8.04 -10.75
C VAL A 85 2.74 7.96 -11.75
N GLU A 86 2.76 6.98 -12.66
CA GLU A 86 1.65 6.72 -13.58
C GLU A 86 0.34 6.40 -12.84
N LEU A 87 0.42 5.74 -11.67
CA LEU A 87 -0.70 5.45 -10.79
C LEU A 87 -1.09 6.64 -9.88
N GLY A 88 -0.46 7.80 -10.04
CA GLY A 88 -0.75 9.02 -9.26
C GLY A 88 -0.14 9.05 -7.86
N VAL A 89 0.80 8.14 -7.57
CA VAL A 89 1.54 8.12 -6.30
C VAL A 89 2.82 8.93 -6.46
N ASP A 90 3.10 9.83 -5.52
CA ASP A 90 4.42 10.44 -5.37
C ASP A 90 5.25 9.62 -4.36
N PRO A 91 6.26 8.85 -4.80
CA PRO A 91 7.06 8.01 -3.91
C PRO A 91 7.84 8.80 -2.85
N ARG A 92 8.06 10.11 -3.04
CA ARG A 92 8.73 10.95 -2.03
C ARG A 92 7.83 11.29 -0.86
N ARG A 93 6.51 11.20 -1.02
CA ARG A 93 5.55 11.46 0.06
C ARG A 93 5.36 10.25 0.96
N VAL A 94 5.83 9.08 0.52
CA VAL A 94 5.76 7.83 1.26
C VAL A 94 6.82 7.78 2.34
N THR A 95 6.39 7.61 3.59
CA THR A 95 7.26 7.68 4.78
C THR A 95 7.26 6.40 5.61
N ARG A 96 6.24 5.54 5.50
CA ARG A 96 6.11 4.34 6.33
C ARG A 96 6.25 3.06 5.52
N GLY A 97 7.10 2.15 5.97
CA GLY A 97 7.27 0.82 5.37
C GLY A 97 7.48 -0.28 6.40
N GLU A 98 6.80 -1.43 6.23
CA GLU A 98 7.01 -2.64 7.03
C GLU A 98 8.00 -3.57 6.31
N LEU A 99 9.29 -3.30 6.45
CA LEU A 99 10.34 -3.98 5.66
C LEU A 99 11.10 -5.08 6.40
N HIS A 100 10.66 -5.49 7.59
CA HIS A 100 11.31 -6.56 8.36
C HIS A 100 11.35 -7.88 7.58
N GLY A 101 12.52 -8.53 7.55
CA GLY A 101 12.72 -9.82 6.86
C GLY A 101 12.84 -9.70 5.33
N THR A 102 12.85 -8.49 4.78
CA THR A 102 13.09 -8.26 3.35
C THR A 102 14.56 -8.50 3.00
N ARG A 103 14.82 -9.07 1.82
CA ARG A 103 16.17 -9.33 1.31
C ARG A 103 16.92 -8.01 1.08
N SER A 104 18.24 -7.98 1.32
CA SER A 104 19.04 -6.73 1.28
C SER A 104 19.05 -6.03 -0.08
N ASP A 105 19.14 -6.78 -1.16
CA ASP A 105 19.07 -6.25 -2.54
C ASP A 105 17.71 -5.63 -2.87
N VAL A 106 16.62 -6.18 -2.32
CA VAL A 106 15.27 -5.63 -2.44
C VAL A 106 15.17 -4.35 -1.61
N LEU A 107 15.76 -4.30 -0.41
CA LEU A 107 15.85 -3.08 0.39
C LEU A 107 16.57 -1.96 -0.37
N ASP A 108 17.70 -2.27 -1.03
CA ASP A 108 18.42 -1.29 -1.86
C ASP A 108 17.51 -0.67 -2.92
N VAL A 109 16.72 -1.50 -3.61
CA VAL A 109 15.75 -1.04 -4.62
C VAL A 109 14.66 -0.19 -3.96
N ILE A 110 14.12 -0.63 -2.83
CA ILE A 110 13.02 0.05 -2.15
C ILE A 110 13.43 1.41 -1.61
N PHE A 111 14.63 1.55 -1.04
CA PHE A 111 15.14 2.85 -0.60
C PHE A 111 15.46 3.79 -1.77
N LYS A 112 15.74 3.25 -2.97
CA LYS A 112 15.81 4.07 -4.19
C LYS A 112 14.41 4.50 -4.66
N VAL A 113 13.40 3.65 -4.56
CA VAL A 113 12.02 3.99 -4.94
C VAL A 113 11.43 5.03 -3.97
N TYR A 114 11.51 4.75 -2.67
CA TYR A 114 10.95 5.54 -1.57
C TYR A 114 12.08 6.08 -0.67
N PRO A 115 12.69 7.23 -1.00
CA PRO A 115 13.87 7.72 -0.28
C PRO A 115 13.58 8.15 1.16
N ASN A 116 12.32 8.46 1.48
CA ASN A 116 11.90 8.92 2.80
C ASN A 116 11.29 7.81 3.66
N VAL A 117 11.25 6.57 3.16
CA VAL A 117 10.63 5.47 3.90
C VAL A 117 11.47 5.11 5.11
N GLN A 118 10.83 5.11 6.27
CA GLN A 118 11.39 4.61 7.50
C GLN A 118 10.71 3.29 7.84
N GLN A 119 11.50 2.39 8.41
CA GLN A 119 10.98 1.15 8.93
C GLN A 119 10.02 1.47 10.07
N THR A 120 8.76 1.10 9.90
CA THR A 120 7.78 1.32 10.96
C THR A 120 8.09 0.31 12.05
N GLU A 121 8.60 0.77 13.19
CA GLU A 121 8.62 -0.06 14.39
C GLU A 121 7.18 -0.42 14.71
N ARG A 122 6.87 -1.71 14.79
CA ARG A 122 5.60 -2.13 15.37
C ARG A 122 5.54 -1.51 16.77
N PRO A 123 4.56 -0.67 17.10
CA PRO A 123 4.44 -0.19 18.47
C PRO A 123 4.29 -1.43 19.34
N SER A 124 5.24 -1.63 20.26
CA SER A 124 5.12 -2.70 21.24
C SER A 124 3.82 -2.49 22.01
N VAL A 125 3.18 -3.57 22.47
CA VAL A 125 1.97 -3.47 23.32
C VAL A 125 2.22 -2.50 24.50
N ALA A 126 3.45 -2.48 25.02
CA ALA A 126 3.88 -1.54 26.06
C ALA A 126 3.86 -0.06 25.63
N ASN A 127 4.19 0.25 24.36
CA ASN A 127 4.14 1.62 23.85
C ASN A 127 2.68 2.07 23.59
N ILE A 128 1.82 1.18 23.09
CA ILE A 128 0.38 1.44 22.95
C ILE A 128 -0.24 1.72 24.32
N LEU A 129 0.05 0.87 25.31
CA LEU A 129 -0.42 1.05 26.67
C LEU A 129 0.13 2.34 27.31
N ARG A 130 1.39 2.72 27.04
CA ARG A 130 1.96 4.00 27.52
C ARG A 130 1.30 5.22 26.88
N GLU A 131 0.97 5.17 25.59
CA GLU A 131 0.23 6.24 24.90
C GLU A 131 -1.22 6.36 25.38
N GLU A 132 -1.87 5.25 25.73
CA GLU A 132 -3.21 5.27 26.36
C GLU A 132 -3.17 5.79 27.81
N LEU A 133 -2.08 5.53 28.53
CA LEU A 133 -1.88 5.94 29.92
C LEU A 133 -1.31 7.34 30.10
N THR A 134 -0.82 8.00 29.04
CA THR A 134 -0.34 9.38 29.12
C THR A 134 -1.51 10.35 28.92
N PRO A 135 -1.89 11.15 29.93
CA PRO A 135 -2.89 12.20 29.73
C PRO A 135 -2.34 13.20 28.75
N ARG A 136 -3.04 13.40 27.61
CA ARG A 136 -2.73 14.41 26.59
C ARG A 136 -2.55 15.78 27.23
N THR A 137 -1.31 16.12 27.55
CA THR A 137 -0.96 17.40 28.14
C THR A 137 0.10 18.03 27.24
N ALA A 138 -0.31 19.11 26.58
CA ALA A 138 0.53 20.11 25.92
C ALA A 138 1.52 19.64 24.84
N GLN A 139 1.06 19.65 23.59
CA GLN A 139 1.65 20.44 22.48
C GLN A 139 0.95 20.03 21.17
N ARG A 140 -0.05 20.83 20.77
CA ARG A 140 -0.51 20.87 19.39
C ARG A 140 -0.19 22.27 18.88
N ALA A 141 0.83 22.37 18.02
CA ALA A 141 0.82 23.39 16.98
C ALA A 141 -0.54 23.30 16.25
N PRO A 142 -1.10 24.41 15.76
CA PRO A 142 -2.42 24.40 15.12
C PRO A 142 -2.33 23.62 13.82
N VAL A 143 -2.58 22.31 13.91
CA VAL A 143 -3.00 21.52 12.77
C VAL A 143 -4.38 22.06 12.42
N THR A 144 -4.48 22.74 11.29
CA THR A 144 -5.77 23.04 10.66
C THR A 144 -6.39 21.70 10.27
N VAL A 145 -7.06 21.07 11.23
CA VAL A 145 -7.86 19.88 11.02
C VAL A 145 -9.04 20.35 10.17
N TYR A 146 -9.02 20.03 8.88
CA TYR A 146 -10.27 19.96 8.14
C TYR A 146 -11.13 18.94 8.88
N HIS A 147 -12.13 19.43 9.61
CA HIS A 147 -13.22 18.60 10.09
C HIS A 147 -13.90 18.03 8.84
N VAL A 148 -13.47 16.86 8.39
CA VAL A 148 -14.32 16.02 7.57
C VAL A 148 -15.51 15.73 8.46
N ALA A 149 -16.67 16.30 8.10
CA ALA A 149 -17.90 16.12 8.82
C ALA A 149 -18.06 14.62 9.08
N ARG A 150 -17.95 14.24 10.35
CA ARG A 150 -18.28 12.90 10.82
C ARG A 150 -19.70 12.70 10.34
N VAL A 151 -19.90 11.86 9.33
CA VAL A 151 -21.24 11.39 9.00
C VAL A 151 -21.69 10.66 10.25
N GLU A 152 -22.46 11.35 11.08
CA GLU A 152 -23.21 10.76 12.16
C GLU A 152 -24.10 9.70 11.52
N SER A 153 -23.62 8.46 11.51
CA SER A 153 -24.48 7.32 11.26
C SER A 153 -25.47 7.30 12.42
N SER A 154 -26.60 7.98 12.21
CA SER A 154 -27.70 8.09 13.15
C SER A 154 -27.95 6.73 13.78
N ARG A 155 -27.85 6.66 15.12
CA ARG A 155 -28.11 5.46 15.93
C ARG A 155 -29.50 4.85 15.70
N LEU A 156 -30.36 5.54 14.96
CA LEU A 156 -31.69 5.08 14.54
C LEU A 156 -31.66 4.08 13.38
N LYS A 157 -30.64 4.10 12.51
CA LYS A 157 -30.54 3.18 11.37
C LYS A 157 -30.52 1.70 11.78
N PRO A 158 -29.73 1.25 12.79
CA PRO A 158 -29.78 -0.14 13.23
C PRO A 158 -31.11 -0.50 13.91
N LEU A 159 -31.76 0.45 14.60
CA LEU A 159 -33.07 0.23 15.22
C LEU A 159 -34.19 0.07 14.18
N LEU A 160 -34.17 0.89 13.13
CA LEU A 160 -35.10 0.76 12.00
C LEU A 160 -34.89 -0.56 11.26
N ALA A 161 -33.64 -0.95 11.02
CA ALA A 161 -33.33 -2.24 10.40
C ALA A 161 -33.88 -3.42 11.21
N LEU A 162 -33.78 -3.36 12.54
CA LEU A 162 -34.28 -4.39 13.45
C LEU A 162 -35.82 -4.41 13.54
N ALA A 163 -36.47 -3.25 13.55
CA ALA A 163 -37.92 -3.17 13.49
C ALA A 163 -38.47 -3.74 12.17
N LEU A 164 -37.79 -3.46 11.06
CA LEU A 164 -38.20 -3.91 9.73
C LEU A 164 -38.03 -5.43 9.56
N THR A 165 -36.96 -6.02 10.11
CA THR A 165 -36.78 -7.48 10.11
C THR A 165 -37.82 -8.19 10.98
N LEU A 166 -38.20 -7.63 12.13
CA LEU A 166 -39.28 -8.18 12.97
C LEU A 166 -40.65 -8.11 12.29
N LEU A 167 -40.93 -7.02 11.56
CA LEU A 167 -42.16 -6.90 10.78
C LEU A 167 -42.21 -7.92 9.64
N LEU A 168 -41.10 -8.06 8.91
CA LEU A 168 -41.01 -9.01 7.79
C LEU A 168 -41.14 -10.47 8.27
N SER A 169 -40.52 -10.81 9.40
CA SER A 169 -40.65 -12.14 9.98
C SER A 169 -42.08 -12.41 10.47
N SER A 170 -42.74 -11.44 11.09
CA SER A 170 -44.15 -11.56 11.49
C SER A 170 -45.09 -11.78 10.30
N VAL A 171 -44.89 -11.05 9.19
CA VAL A 171 -45.67 -11.24 7.96
C VAL A 171 -45.41 -12.62 7.34
N LEU A 172 -44.14 -13.07 7.31
CA LEU A 172 -43.79 -14.41 6.84
C LEU A 172 -44.46 -15.51 7.67
N ILE A 173 -44.44 -15.38 9.00
CA ILE A 173 -45.10 -16.33 9.90
C ILE A 173 -46.61 -16.34 9.66
N PHE A 174 -47.23 -15.18 9.48
CA PHE A 174 -48.66 -15.09 9.18
C PHE A 174 -49.03 -15.71 7.82
N LEU A 175 -48.18 -15.52 6.80
CA LEU A 175 -48.37 -16.12 5.47
C LEU A 175 -48.15 -17.64 5.46
N LEU A 176 -47.25 -18.15 6.30
CA LEU A 176 -46.97 -19.58 6.46
C LEU A 176 -47.95 -20.29 7.41
N SER A 177 -48.71 -19.52 8.21
CA SER A 177 -49.74 -20.00 9.14
C SER A 177 -51.13 -20.13 8.49
N ARG A 178 -51.25 -19.84 7.19
CA ARG A 178 -52.44 -20.08 6.37
C ARG A 178 -52.20 -21.27 5.46
#